data_AF-A0A380P1B1-F1
#
_entry.id   AF-A0A380P1B1-F1
#
_cell.length_a   1.000
_cell.length_b   1.000
_cell.length_c   1.000
_cell.angle_alpha   90.00
_cell.angle_beta   90.00
_cell.angle_gamma   90.00
#
_symmetry.space_group_name_H-M   'P 1'
#
loop_
_entity.id
_entity.type
_entity.pdbx_description
1 polymer ?
#
loop_
_entity_poly.entity_id
_entity_poly.type
_entity_poly.pdbx_seq_one_letter_code
_entity_poly.pdbx_strand_id
1 'polypeptide(L)'
;MHVLHELEQKYHRVRTVHWGPRTLDLDIELYNDVTLQTQALDIPHREMFNRLFVLVPLLDVLDPMHPRYQQVTQAATDLAGQQYIAKSMQHHK
;
A
#
# COMPACT_ATOMS: atom_id res chain seq x y z
N MET A 1 -9.19 -2.30 -10.57
CA MET A 1 -9.97 -2.53 -9.33
C MET A 1 -10.91 -3.72 -9.38
N HIS A 2 -11.83 -3.84 -10.35
CA HIS A 2 -12.79 -4.98 -10.38
C HIS A 2 -12.13 -6.36 -10.28
N VAL A 3 -11.09 -6.61 -11.08
CA VAL A 3 -10.34 -7.89 -11.07
C VAL A 3 -9.76 -8.23 -9.69
N LEU A 4 -9.23 -7.24 -8.95
CA LEU A 4 -8.68 -7.47 -7.62
C LEU A 4 -9.78 -7.89 -6.65
N HIS A 5 -10.92 -7.19 -6.67
CA HIS A 5 -12.06 -7.54 -5.82
C HIS A 5 -12.63 -8.93 -6.12
N GLU A 6 -12.69 -9.33 -7.40
CA GLU A 6 -13.11 -10.67 -7.79
C GLU A 6 -12.16 -11.75 -7.27
N LEU A 7 -10.85 -11.51 -7.34
CA LEU A 7 -9.86 -12.43 -6.77
C LEU A 7 -10.01 -12.54 -5.26
N GLU A 8 -10.13 -11.43 -4.54
CA GLU A 8 -10.36 -11.45 -3.10
C GLU A 8 -11.62 -12.25 -2.73
N GLN A 9 -12.72 -12.08 -3.48
CA GLN A 9 -13.93 -12.88 -3.29
C GLN A 9 -13.70 -14.36 -3.56
N LYS A 10 -12.93 -14.69 -4.60
CA LYS A 10 -12.52 -16.08 -4.90
C LYS A 10 -11.70 -16.69 -3.77
N TYR A 11 -10.90 -15.89 -3.07
CA TYR A 11 -10.16 -16.28 -1.86
C TYR A 11 -10.97 -16.02 -0.57
N HIS A 12 -12.30 -16.01 -0.65
CA HIS A 12 -13.24 -15.98 0.47
C HIS A 12 -13.15 -14.73 1.36
N ARG A 13 -12.76 -13.56 0.82
CA ARG A 13 -12.83 -12.29 1.55
C ARG A 13 -14.28 -11.97 1.88
N VAL A 14 -14.59 -11.80 3.16
CA VAL A 14 -15.92 -11.38 3.67
C VAL A 14 -15.79 -10.02 4.37
N ARG A 15 -16.69 -9.08 4.08
CA ARG A 15 -16.66 -7.72 4.66
C ARG A 15 -17.67 -7.59 5.81
N THR A 16 -17.39 -8.24 6.93
CA THR A 16 -18.27 -8.22 8.13
C THR A 16 -17.91 -7.14 9.15
N VAL A 17 -16.62 -6.80 9.26
CA VAL A 17 -16.09 -5.79 10.20
C VAL A 17 -15.21 -4.81 9.46
N HIS A 18 -15.40 -3.51 9.69
CA HIS A 18 -14.54 -2.47 9.12
C HIS A 18 -13.10 -2.66 9.62
N TRP A 19 -12.15 -2.77 8.68
CA TRP A 19 -10.74 -3.12 8.94
C TRP A 19 -10.52 -4.44 9.70
N GLY A 20 -11.51 -5.33 9.69
CA GLY A 20 -11.35 -6.66 10.27
C GLY A 20 -10.33 -7.54 9.53
N PRO A 21 -10.00 -8.69 10.12
CA PRO A 21 -9.18 -9.72 9.47
C PRO A 21 -9.75 -10.10 8.10
N ARG A 22 -8.85 -10.40 7.17
CA ARG A 22 -9.20 -10.73 5.79
C ARG A 22 -8.28 -11.84 5.29
N THR A 23 -8.86 -12.74 4.50
CA THR A 23 -8.17 -13.91 3.93
C THR A 23 -7.13 -13.52 2.89
N LEU A 24 -7.44 -12.48 2.10
CA LEU A 24 -6.57 -11.87 1.12
C LEU A 24 -6.93 -10.38 1.02
N ASP A 25 -5.91 -9.53 0.87
CA ASP A 25 -6.02 -8.10 0.59
C ASP A 25 -5.04 -7.77 -0.53
N LEU A 26 -5.55 -7.23 -1.63
CA LEU A 26 -4.74 -6.87 -2.78
C LEU A 26 -4.84 -5.36 -3.01
N ASP A 27 -3.70 -4.67 -2.88
CA ASP A 27 -3.57 -3.25 -3.14
C ASP A 27 -2.66 -3.02 -4.35
N ILE A 28 -2.94 -1.96 -5.13
CA ILE A 28 -2.05 -1.49 -6.19
C ILE A 28 -1.18 -0.36 -5.62
N GLU A 29 0.06 -0.67 -5.25
CA GLU A 29 0.96 0.31 -4.64
C GLU A 29 1.59 1.26 -5.68
N LEU A 30 2.08 0.70 -6.79
CA LEU A 30 2.70 1.42 -7.92
C LEU A 30 2.24 0.83 -9.26
N TYR A 31 2.32 1.64 -10.32
CA TYR A 31 2.10 1.19 -11.69
C TYR A 31 2.97 2.00 -12.65
N ASN A 32 4.10 1.42 -13.06
CA ASN A 32 5.13 2.14 -13.80
C ASN A 32 5.44 3.51 -13.14
N ASP A 33 5.66 4.53 -13.95
CA ASP A 33 5.84 5.94 -13.54
C ASP A 33 4.51 6.72 -13.45
N VAL A 34 3.37 6.04 -13.53
CA VAL A 34 2.05 6.69 -13.54
C VAL A 34 1.75 7.35 -12.20
N THR A 35 1.21 8.56 -12.28
CA THR A 35 0.52 9.20 -11.17
C THR A 35 -0.95 9.36 -11.53
N LEU A 36 -1.82 8.77 -10.71
CA LEU A 36 -3.26 8.73 -10.92
C LEU A 36 -3.97 9.05 -9.62
N GLN A 37 -4.95 9.94 -9.68
CA GLN A 37 -5.85 10.22 -8.56
C GLN A 37 -7.27 10.20 -9.07
N THR A 38 -8.06 9.26 -8.56
CA THR A 38 -9.47 9.10 -8.93
C THR A 38 -10.27 8.76 -7.69
N GLN A 39 -11.59 8.79 -7.80
CA GLN A 39 -12.45 8.36 -6.69
C GLN A 39 -12.24 6.89 -6.28
N ALA A 40 -11.79 6.03 -7.21
CA ALA A 40 -11.71 4.59 -7.00
C ALA A 40 -10.28 4.05 -6.80
N LEU A 41 -9.25 4.81 -7.18
CA LEU A 41 -7.86 4.36 -7.20
C LEU A 41 -6.91 5.55 -7.18
N ASP A 42 -5.90 5.46 -6.32
CA ASP A 42 -4.77 6.38 -6.28
C ASP A 42 -3.48 5.60 -6.52
N ILE A 43 -2.64 6.12 -7.42
CA ILE A 43 -1.31 5.59 -7.73
C ILE A 43 -0.33 6.77 -7.68
N PRO A 44 0.73 6.72 -6.85
CA PRO A 44 1.01 5.69 -5.85
C PRO A 44 -0.10 5.59 -4.80
N HIS A 45 -0.26 4.42 -4.20
CA HIS A 45 -1.24 4.24 -3.14
C HIS A 45 -0.95 5.17 -1.96
N ARG A 46 -1.98 5.87 -1.47
CA ARG A 46 -1.84 6.98 -0.52
C ARG A 46 -1.07 6.63 0.75
N GLU A 47 -1.26 5.43 1.28
CA GLU A 47 -0.69 5.01 2.55
C GLU A 47 0.59 4.19 2.41
N MET A 48 1.08 3.95 1.18
CA MET A 48 2.22 3.07 0.96
C MET A 48 3.49 3.56 1.69
N PHE A 49 3.73 4.87 1.67
CA PHE A 49 4.92 5.50 2.26
C PHE A 49 4.89 5.53 3.79
N ASN A 50 3.78 5.12 4.42
CA ASN A 50 3.63 5.06 5.87
C ASN A 50 3.76 3.62 6.42
N ARG A 51 4.01 2.62 5.56
CA ARG A 51 3.90 1.20 5.92
C ARG A 51 5.18 0.44 5.60
N LEU A 52 5.97 0.10 6.62
CA LEU A 52 7.19 -0.71 6.45
C LEU A 52 6.94 -2.06 5.78
N PHE A 53 5.85 -2.73 6.12
CA PHE A 53 5.50 -4.03 5.53
C PHE A 53 5.12 -3.94 4.04
N VAL A 54 4.94 -2.73 3.50
CA VAL A 54 4.81 -2.47 2.06
C VAL A 54 6.17 -2.09 1.49
N LEU A 55 6.84 -1.12 2.09
CA LEU A 55 8.07 -0.54 1.53
C LEU A 55 9.25 -1.51 1.52
N VAL A 56 9.45 -2.30 2.58
CA VAL A 56 10.58 -3.24 2.66
C VAL A 56 10.46 -4.32 1.57
N PRO A 57 9.34 -5.06 1.45
CA PRO A 57 9.19 -6.02 0.35
C PRO A 57 9.19 -5.38 -1.03
N LEU A 58 8.71 -4.13 -1.16
CA LEU A 58 8.74 -3.43 -2.45
C LEU A 58 10.17 -3.17 -2.91
N LEU A 59 11.09 -2.81 -2.02
CA LEU A 59 12.51 -2.59 -2.37
C LEU A 59 13.21 -3.86 -2.87
N ASP A 60 12.76 -5.04 -2.45
CA ASP A 60 13.31 -6.31 -2.93
C ASP A 60 13.01 -6.57 -4.42
N VAL A 61 11.95 -5.95 -4.96
CA VAL A 61 11.46 -6.19 -6.33
C VAL A 61 11.43 -4.96 -7.22
N LEU A 62 11.56 -3.75 -6.66
CA LEU A 62 11.51 -2.51 -7.42
C LEU A 62 12.85 -2.26 -8.13
N ASP A 63 12.78 -1.92 -9.42
CA ASP A 63 13.96 -1.56 -10.21
C ASP A 63 14.68 -0.34 -9.58
N PRO A 64 15.99 -0.42 -9.28
CA PRO A 64 16.79 0.71 -8.81
C PRO A 64 16.73 1.96 -9.71
N MET A 65 16.46 1.79 -11.01
CA MET A 65 16.29 2.88 -11.98
C MET A 65 14.87 3.45 -12.01
N HIS A 66 13.92 2.87 -11.27
CA HIS A 66 12.57 3.37 -11.19
C HIS A 66 12.55 4.80 -10.60
N PRO A 67 11.78 5.76 -11.16
CA PRO A 67 11.78 7.16 -10.72
C PRO A 67 11.50 7.37 -9.23
N ARG A 68 10.80 6.43 -8.59
CA ARG A 68 10.44 6.47 -7.16
C ARG A 68 11.34 5.67 -6.24
N TYR A 69 12.38 4.99 -6.74
CA TYR A 69 13.23 4.11 -5.92
C TYR A 69 13.84 4.84 -4.71
N GLN A 70 14.33 6.06 -4.93
CA GLN A 70 14.90 6.90 -3.86
C GLN A 70 13.83 7.30 -2.82
N GLN A 71 12.62 7.61 -3.26
CA GLN A 71 11.51 7.95 -2.36
C GLN A 71 11.12 6.76 -1.47
N VAL A 72 11.05 5.57 -2.06
CA VAL A 72 10.73 4.32 -1.32
C VAL A 72 11.85 3.99 -0.32
N THR A 73 13.11 4.08 -0.74
CA THR A 73 14.27 3.84 0.13
C THR A 73 14.30 4.81 1.31
N GLN A 74 14.06 6.09 1.07
CA GLN A 74 14.04 7.10 2.12
C GLN A 74 12.88 6.84 3.10
N ALA A 75 11.66 6.61 2.60
CA ALA A 75 10.51 6.33 3.46
C ALA A 75 10.70 5.07 4.31
N ALA A 76 11.30 4.01 3.74
CA ALA A 76 11.62 2.81 4.50
C ALA A 76 12.65 3.08 5.61
N THR A 77 13.66 3.88 5.31
CA THR A 77 14.70 4.29 6.29
C THR A 77 14.10 5.12 7.42
N ASP A 78 13.25 6.10 7.09
CA ASP A 78 12.62 7.01 8.05
C ASP A 78 11.71 6.25 9.03
N LEU A 79 11.01 5.23 8.52
CA LEU A 79 10.14 4.38 9.32
C LEU A 79 10.88 3.28 10.07
N ALA A 80 12.04 2.79 9.61
CA ALA A 80 12.76 1.72 10.29
C ALA A 80 13.19 2.10 11.72
N GLY A 81 13.36 3.39 12.01
CA GLY A 81 13.58 3.93 13.36
C GLY A 81 12.31 4.04 14.22
N GLN A 82 11.13 3.79 13.66
CA GLN A 82 9.82 3.98 14.28
C GLN A 82 9.08 2.64 14.27
N GLN A 83 9.00 2.01 15.44
CA GLN A 83 8.44 0.66 15.62
C GLN A 83 7.13 0.47 14.85
N TYR A 84 7.04 -0.64 14.10
CA TYR A 84 5.97 -0.99 13.17
C TYR A 84 4.58 -0.53 13.65
N ILE A 85 3.93 0.25 12.78
CA ILE A 85 2.61 0.90 12.94
C ILE A 85 2.72 2.29 13.59
N ALA A 86 3.14 3.29 12.80
CA ALA A 86 2.63 4.64 12.96
C ALA A 86 1.13 4.60 12.62
N LYS A 87 0.27 4.37 13.63
CA LYS A 87 -1.15 4.69 13.50
C LYS A 87 -1.21 6.15 13.11
N SER A 88 -1.58 6.43 11.86
CA SER A 88 -2.05 7.75 11.46
C SER A 88 -3.24 8.09 12.38
N MET A 89 -2.91 8.82 13.44
CA MET A 89 -3.86 9.42 14.34
C MET A 89 -4.39 10.68 13.65
N GLN A 90 -5.71 10.70 13.47
CA GLN A 90 -6.59 11.86 13.21
C GLN A 90 -6.73 12.28 11.72
N HIS A 91 -7.92 12.49 11.16
CA HIS A 91 -9.14 13.06 11.74
C HIS A 91 -10.43 12.48 11.13
N HIS A 92 -11.29 11.91 11.97
CA HIS A 92 -12.74 12.03 11.78
C HIS A 92 -13.14 13.46 12.20
N LYS A 93 -13.75 14.20 11.28
CA LYS A 93 -14.85 15.12 11.55
C LYS A 93 -15.96 14.79 10.59
#